data_AF-A0A7C4GCB7-F1
#
_entry.id   AF-A0A7C4GCB7-F1
#
_cell.length_a   1.000
_cell.length_b   1.000
_cell.length_c   1.000
_cell.angle_alpha   90.00
_cell.angle_beta   90.00
_cell.angle_gamma   90.00
#
_symmetry.space_group_name_H-M   'P 1'
#
loop_
_entity.id
_entity.type
_entity.pdbx_description
1 polymer ?
#
loop_
_entity_poly.entity_id
_entity_poly.type
_entity_poly.pdbx_seq_one_letter_code
_entity_poly.pdbx_strand_id
1 'polypeptide(L)'
;MYLGIRELLIPFLASLPQTIFNVVSVYIKNVRVRDVLNKIYWHKDENKSDYEILFIHRGAPNNLKSFSANDIIKIGKESVNYKNKDDDVVTIPFHRIILIRNIKTGKILWKKGMLMRDDEKCDAIG
;
A
#
# COMPACT_ATOMS: atom_id res chain seq x y z
N MET A 1 2.10 27.66 22.25
CA MET A 1 3.28 26.81 22.54
C MET A 1 2.78 25.48 23.07
N TYR A 2 2.33 24.59 22.18
CA TYR A 2 1.92 23.23 22.56
C TYR A 2 3.04 22.30 22.11
N LEU A 3 3.83 21.83 23.08
CA LEU A 3 4.76 20.73 22.87
C LEU A 3 3.90 19.48 22.67
N GLY A 4 3.57 19.22 21.41
CA GLY A 4 2.58 18.23 21.01
C GLY A 4 3.04 16.83 21.36
N ILE A 5 2.11 16.01 21.83
CA ILE A 5 2.21 14.59 22.24
C ILE A 5 2.95 13.69 21.21
N ARG A 6 3.23 14.20 20.01
CA ARG A 6 4.07 13.58 18.98
C ARG A 6 5.53 13.39 19.42
N GLU A 7 6.11 14.26 20.26
CA GLU A 7 7.53 14.12 20.67
C GLU A 7 7.78 13.02 21.71
N LEU A 8 6.76 12.62 22.48
CA LEU A 8 6.90 11.58 23.51
C LEU A 8 6.65 10.15 23.00
N LEU A 9 6.00 10.01 21.84
CA LEU A 9 5.56 8.70 21.33
C LEU A 9 6.53 8.08 20.32
N ILE A 10 7.28 8.91 19.59
CA ILE A 10 8.30 8.46 18.62
C ILE A 10 9.41 7.63 19.28
N PRO A 11 10.01 8.01 20.43
CA PRO A 11 11.07 7.21 21.04
C PRO A 11 10.57 5.87 21.60
N PHE A 12 9.31 5.80 22.04
CA PHE A 12 8.70 4.56 22.53
C PHE A 12 8.43 3.56 21.39
N LEU A 13 7.99 4.05 20.23
CA LEU A 13 7.75 3.19 19.07
C LEU A 13 9.06 2.70 18.42
N ALA A 14 10.14 3.47 18.54
CA ALA A 14 11.47 3.09 18.06
C ALA A 14 12.17 2.03 18.94
N SER A 15 11.73 1.83 20.18
CA SER A 15 12.29 0.83 21.09
C SER A 15 11.54 -0.50 21.07
N LEU A 16 10.46 -0.61 20.30
CA LEU A 16 9.72 -1.87 20.18
C LEU A 16 10.54 -2.89 19.38
N PRO A 17 10.66 -4.14 19.85
CA PRO A 17 11.23 -5.23 19.06
C PRO A 17 10.50 -5.34 17.73
N GLN A 18 11.24 -5.53 16.62
CA GLN A 18 10.68 -5.67 15.26
C GLN A 18 9.51 -6.68 15.19
N THR A 19 9.51 -7.67 16.09
CA THR A 19 8.47 -8.68 16.28
C THR A 19 7.10 -8.09 16.66
N ILE A 20 7.05 -7.07 17.54
CA ILE A 20 5.78 -6.43 17.94
C ILE A 20 5.24 -5.55 16.80
N PHE A 21 6.14 -4.88 16.06
CA PHE A 21 5.78 -4.14 14.86
C PHE A 21 5.13 -5.07 13.79
N ASN A 22 5.66 -6.29 13.66
CA ASN A 22 5.11 -7.30 12.75
C ASN A 22 3.72 -7.82 13.21
N VAL A 23 3.51 -8.01 14.51
CA VAL A 23 2.20 -8.48 15.05
C VAL A 23 1.10 -7.42 14.89
N VAL A 24 1.40 -6.15 15.18
CA VAL A 24 0.45 -5.04 14.97
C VAL A 24 0.12 -4.86 13.48
N SER A 25 1.09 -5.09 12.59
CA SER A 25 0.88 -5.08 11.13
C SER A 25 -0.03 -6.21 10.63
N VAL A 26 -0.16 -7.32 11.38
CA VAL A 26 -1.04 -8.45 11.04
C VAL A 26 -2.47 -8.23 11.55
N TYR A 27 -2.67 -7.44 12.61
CA TYR A 27 -3.98 -7.27 13.27
C TYR A 27 -4.94 -6.27 12.62
N ILE A 28 -4.51 -5.56 11.58
CA ILE A 28 -5.39 -4.74 10.72
C ILE A 28 -5.66 -5.57 9.45
N LYS A 29 -6.51 -6.59 9.53
CA LYS A 29 -6.67 -7.59 8.45
C LYS A 29 -7.99 -7.47 7.69
N ASN A 30 -8.35 -6.25 7.31
CA ASN A 30 -9.39 -5.97 6.31
C ASN A 30 -9.10 -4.66 5.55
N VAL A 31 -7.86 -4.51 5.10
CA VAL A 31 -7.41 -3.26 4.46
C VAL A 31 -7.82 -3.26 2.99
N ARG A 32 -8.70 -2.31 2.61
CA ARG A 32 -9.06 -2.12 1.21
C ARG A 32 -7.93 -1.39 0.51
N VAL A 33 -7.80 -1.61 -0.80
CA VAL A 33 -6.81 -0.90 -1.63
C VAL A 33 -6.94 0.63 -1.50
N ARG A 34 -8.18 1.14 -1.36
CA ARG A 34 -8.47 2.55 -1.04
C ARG A 34 -7.72 3.02 0.20
N ASP A 35 -7.80 2.24 1.28
CA ASP A 35 -7.29 2.65 2.59
C ASP A 35 -5.76 2.72 2.56
N VAL A 36 -5.11 1.77 1.87
CA VAL A 36 -3.66 1.80 1.62
C VAL A 36 -3.26 3.01 0.78
N LEU A 37 -3.96 3.27 -0.32
CA LEU A 37 -3.67 4.41 -1.18
C LEU A 37 -3.87 5.74 -0.43
N ASN A 38 -4.94 5.88 0.34
CA ASN A 38 -5.17 7.06 1.18
C ASN A 38 -4.07 7.22 2.23
N LYS A 39 -3.63 6.13 2.86
CA LYS A 39 -2.52 6.18 3.81
C LYS A 39 -1.26 6.74 3.14
N ILE A 40 -0.86 6.19 1.99
CA ILE A 40 0.31 6.67 1.25
C ILE A 40 0.14 8.13 0.79
N TYR A 41 -1.08 8.51 0.38
CA TYR A 41 -1.34 9.84 -0.16
C TYR A 41 -1.33 10.95 0.89
N TRP A 42 -1.82 10.69 2.10
CA TRP A 42 -2.03 11.69 3.17
C TRP A 42 -0.91 11.74 4.21
N HIS A 43 -0.13 10.68 4.39
CA HIS A 43 0.96 10.69 5.38
C HIS A 43 2.15 11.53 4.89
N LYS A 44 2.39 12.68 5.55
CA LYS A 44 3.52 13.58 5.27
C LYS A 44 4.89 12.95 5.52
N ASP A 45 4.96 11.93 6.36
CA ASP A 45 6.21 11.26 6.76
C ASP A 45 6.59 10.13 5.78
N GLU A 46 5.72 9.80 4.82
CA GLU A 46 5.92 8.75 3.82
C GLU A 46 6.30 9.38 2.47
N ASN A 47 7.44 8.99 1.90
CA ASN A 47 7.82 9.45 0.56
C ASN A 47 7.02 8.68 -0.49
N LYS A 48 6.12 9.37 -1.20
CA LYS A 48 5.27 8.78 -2.25
C LYS A 48 6.07 8.07 -3.35
N SER A 49 7.25 8.58 -3.65
CA SER A 49 8.16 8.00 -4.65
C SER A 49 8.71 6.62 -4.27
N ASP A 50 8.67 6.26 -2.98
CA ASP A 50 9.12 4.95 -2.49
C ASP A 50 8.05 3.86 -2.69
N TYR A 51 6.89 4.19 -3.25
CA TYR A 51 5.77 3.29 -3.44
C TYR A 51 5.49 3.02 -4.91
N GLU A 52 5.37 1.74 -5.24
CA GLU A 52 5.04 1.27 -6.58
C GLU A 52 3.71 0.51 -6.56
N ILE A 53 2.87 0.83 -7.55
CA ILE A 53 1.54 0.22 -7.72
C ILE A 53 1.54 -0.54 -9.03
N LEU A 54 1.31 -1.85 -8.97
CA LEU A 54 1.17 -2.74 -10.13
C LEU A 54 -0.30 -2.94 -10.48
N PHE A 55 -0.62 -2.87 -11.77
CA PHE A 55 -1.98 -3.07 -12.29
C PHE A 55 -1.97 -3.79 -13.64
N ILE A 56 -3.13 -4.37 -13.98
CA ILE A 56 -3.35 -5.05 -15.27
C ILE A 56 -3.70 -4.03 -16.35
N HIS A 57 -2.94 -4.03 -17.45
CA HIS A 57 -3.22 -3.24 -18.65
C HIS A 57 -3.52 -4.17 -19.83
N ARG A 58 -4.61 -3.93 -20.57
CA ARG A 58 -4.94 -4.73 -21.77
C ARG A 58 -4.01 -4.34 -22.92
N GLY A 59 -3.38 -5.32 -23.58
CA GLY A 59 -2.57 -5.10 -24.80
C GLY A 59 -1.08 -4.78 -24.61
N ALA A 60 -0.49 -5.03 -23.44
CA ALA A 60 0.95 -4.92 -23.20
C ALA A 60 1.61 -6.31 -23.11
N PRO A 61 2.87 -6.50 -23.53
CA PRO A 61 3.61 -7.73 -23.25
C PRO A 61 3.67 -7.94 -21.72
N ASN A 62 3.32 -9.13 -21.25
CA ASN A 62 3.05 -9.48 -19.83
C ASN A 62 1.79 -8.90 -19.15
N ASN A 63 0.95 -8.08 -19.82
CA ASN A 63 -0.31 -7.54 -19.29
C ASN A 63 -0.20 -6.74 -17.97
N LEU A 64 1.01 -6.39 -17.52
CA LEU A 64 1.27 -5.70 -16.25
C LEU A 64 1.97 -4.37 -16.51
N LYS A 65 1.50 -3.32 -15.86
CA LYS A 65 2.18 -2.04 -15.76
C LYS A 65 2.33 -1.64 -14.29
N SER A 66 3.36 -0.86 -14.01
CA SER A 66 3.52 -0.21 -12.72
C SER A 66 3.61 1.30 -12.88
N PHE A 67 3.22 2.03 -11.83
CA PHE A 67 3.40 3.47 -11.72
C PHE A 67 3.78 3.84 -10.29
N SER A 68 4.42 5.00 -10.13
CA SER A 68 4.82 5.51 -8.82
C SER A 68 3.61 6.11 -8.11
N ALA A 69 3.50 5.95 -6.80
CA ALA A 69 2.45 6.63 -6.05
C ALA A 69 2.63 8.16 -6.05
N ASN A 70 3.82 8.67 -6.42
CA ASN A 70 4.04 10.10 -6.64
C ASN A 70 3.25 10.65 -7.84
N ASP A 71 2.94 9.80 -8.82
CA ASP A 71 2.21 10.19 -10.02
C ASP A 71 0.69 10.23 -9.79
N ILE A 72 0.22 9.87 -8.59
CA ILE A 72 -1.20 9.91 -8.24
C ILE A 72 -1.68 11.37 -8.15
N ILE A 73 -2.63 11.69 -9.01
CA ILE A 73 -3.29 13.00 -9.02
C ILE A 73 -4.48 12.99 -8.06
N LYS A 74 -5.30 11.94 -8.10
CA LYS A 74 -6.53 11.84 -7.32
C LYS A 74 -6.93 10.40 -7.05
N ILE A 75 -7.42 10.15 -5.84
CA ILE A 75 -8.04 8.88 -5.46
C ILE A 75 -9.56 9.05 -5.52
N GLY A 76 -10.22 8.39 -6.48
CA GLY A 76 -11.68 8.38 -6.66
C GLY A 76 -12.38 7.41 -5.71
N LYS A 77 -13.65 7.03 -5.98
CA LYS A 77 -14.44 6.05 -5.18
C LYS A 77 -14.17 4.58 -5.55
N GLU A 78 -13.81 4.31 -6.79
CA GLU A 78 -13.50 2.93 -7.25
C GLU A 78 -12.32 2.92 -8.24
N SER A 79 -11.66 4.06 -8.39
CA SER A 79 -10.57 4.29 -9.33
C SER A 79 -9.52 5.22 -8.74
N VAL A 80 -8.34 5.16 -9.32
CA VAL A 80 -7.24 6.11 -9.08
C VAL A 80 -6.89 6.78 -10.40
N ASN A 81 -6.62 8.08 -10.34
CA ASN A 81 -6.15 8.85 -11.47
C ASN A 81 -4.66 9.12 -11.25
N TYR A 82 -3.86 8.75 -12.23
CA TYR A 82 -2.42 8.98 -12.21
C TYR A 82 -1.97 9.63 -13.51
N LYS A 83 -0.83 10.32 -13.45
CA LYS A 83 -0.18 10.91 -14.60
C LYS A 83 0.71 9.88 -15.27
N ASN A 84 0.47 9.59 -16.54
CA ASN A 84 1.35 8.71 -17.31
C ASN A 84 2.62 9.47 -17.77
N LYS A 85 3.61 8.75 -18.33
CA LYS A 85 4.85 9.31 -18.88
C LYS A 85 4.62 10.34 -19.98
N ASP A 86 3.52 10.22 -20.71
CA ASP A 86 3.10 11.14 -21.79
C ASP A 86 2.33 12.36 -21.24
N ASP A 87 2.41 12.64 -19.94
CA ASP A 87 1.67 13.69 -19.23
C ASP A 87 0.14 13.53 -19.19
N ASP A 88 -0.40 12.51 -19.85
CA ASP A 88 -1.84 12.19 -19.86
C ASP A 88 -2.37 11.68 -18.51
N VAL A 89 -3.60 12.08 -18.19
CA VAL A 89 -4.32 11.61 -17.00
C VAL A 89 -5.02 10.29 -17.30
N VAL A 90 -4.53 9.21 -16.69
CA VAL A 90 -5.08 7.87 -16.86
C VAL A 90 -5.87 7.46 -15.61
N THR A 91 -7.09 6.94 -15.83
CA THR A 91 -7.97 6.44 -14.76
C THR A 91 -7.90 4.92 -14.70
N ILE A 92 -7.49 4.37 -13.55
CA ILE A 92 -7.37 2.92 -13.32
C ILE A 92 -8.38 2.49 -12.25
N PRO A 93 -9.31 1.58 -12.59
CA PRO A 93 -10.18 0.97 -11.60
C PRO A 93 -9.41 0.13 -10.58
N PHE A 94 -9.82 0.17 -9.32
CA PHE A 94 -9.19 -0.56 -8.23
C PHE A 94 -9.15 -2.06 -8.41
N HIS A 95 -10.17 -2.64 -9.06
CA HIS A 95 -10.21 -4.07 -9.34
C HIS A 95 -9.08 -4.52 -10.29
N ARG A 96 -8.40 -3.60 -10.98
CA ARG A 96 -7.24 -3.89 -11.83
C ARG A 96 -5.92 -3.79 -11.10
N ILE A 97 -5.89 -3.19 -9.92
CA ILE A 97 -4.68 -3.10 -9.09
C ILE A 97 -4.40 -4.49 -8.51
N ILE A 98 -3.15 -4.95 -8.63
CA ILE A 98 -2.72 -6.27 -8.18
C ILE A 98 -1.84 -6.17 -6.94
N LEU A 99 -0.97 -5.18 -6.85
CA LEU A 99 0.03 -5.11 -5.79
C LEU A 99 0.40 -3.66 -5.50
N ILE A 100 0.56 -3.34 -4.23
CA ILE A 100 1.16 -2.10 -3.75
C ILE A 100 2.34 -2.49 -2.87
N ARG A 101 3.54 -2.06 -3.24
CA ARG A 101 4.77 -2.35 -2.50
C ARG A 101 5.59 -1.09 -2.29
N ASN A 102 6.34 -1.07 -1.20
CA ASN A 102 7.38 -0.09 -0.99
C ASN A 102 8.68 -0.63 -1.60
N ILE A 103 9.23 0.07 -2.60
CA ILE A 103 10.43 -0.36 -3.33
C ILE A 103 11.71 -0.23 -2.49
N LYS A 104 11.73 0.69 -1.53
CA LYS A 104 12.89 0.95 -0.66
C LYS A 104 13.06 -0.12 0.42
N THR A 105 11.97 -0.61 0.99
CA THR A 105 11.95 -1.63 2.05
C THR A 105 11.64 -3.03 1.52
N GLY A 106 11.14 -3.14 0.28
CA GLY A 106 10.61 -4.38 -0.29
C GLY A 106 9.27 -4.84 0.32
N LYS A 107 8.71 -4.08 1.29
CA LYS A 107 7.49 -4.47 2.00
C LYS A 107 6.28 -4.39 1.08
N ILE A 108 5.50 -5.45 1.02
CA ILE A 108 4.19 -5.47 0.35
C ILE A 108 3.16 -4.91 1.32
N LEU A 109 2.46 -3.85 0.93
CA LEU A 109 1.39 -3.23 1.72
C LEU A 109 0.03 -3.81 1.39
N TRP A 110 -0.16 -4.21 0.13
CA TRP A 110 -1.42 -4.76 -0.33
C TRP A 110 -1.22 -5.63 -1.56
N LYS A 111 -1.95 -6.73 -1.67
CA LYS A 111 -1.95 -7.59 -2.86
C LYS A 111 -3.37 -8.13 -3.11
N LYS A 112 -3.81 -8.08 -4.37
CA LYS A 112 -5.05 -8.69 -4.84
C LYS A 112 -4.95 -10.21 -4.68
N GLY A 113 -5.95 -10.81 -4.04
CA GLY A 113 -5.94 -12.24 -3.70
C GLY A 113 -5.27 -12.55 -2.36
N MET A 114 -4.71 -11.56 -1.66
CA MET A 114 -4.35 -11.69 -0.25
C MET A 114 -5.59 -11.50 0.64
N LEU A 115 -6.65 -12.24 0.31
CA LEU A 115 -7.50 -12.80 1.35
C LEU A 115 -6.69 -14.00 1.82
N MET A 116 -6.13 -13.93 3.02
CA MET A 116 -5.76 -15.15 3.72
C MET A 116 -7.05 -15.94 3.79
N ARG A 117 -7.15 -16.96 2.94
CA ARG A 117 -8.15 -18.00 3.02
C ARG A 117 -7.99 -18.61 4.41
N ASP A 118 -8.98 -18.45 5.28
CA ASP A 118 -8.97 -19.03 6.63
C ASP A 118 -8.88 -20.58 6.58
N ASP A 119 -8.94 -21.19 5.39
CA ASP A 119 -8.76 -22.63 5.13
C ASP A 119 -7.31 -23.16 5.19
N GLU A 120 -6.25 -22.34 5.32
CA GLU A 120 -4.88 -22.85 5.60
C GLU A 120 -4.56 -22.96 7.10
N LYS A 121 -5.58 -23.04 7.96
CA LYS A 121 -5.41 -23.27 9.42
C LYS A 121 -5.74 -24.68 9.94
N CYS A 122 -6.04 -25.64 9.07
CA CYS A 122 -5.98 -27.06 9.38
C CYS A 122 -5.14 -27.68 8.25
N ASP A 123 -3.83 -27.90 8.40
CA ASP A 123 -3.29 -29.23 8.69
C ASP A 123 -1.76 -29.14 8.92
N ALA A 124 -1.32 -28.31 9.88
CA ALA A 124 0.09 -28.26 10.30
C ALA A 124 0.27 -28.51 11.79
N ILE A 125 -0.64 -29.29 12.38
CA ILE A 125 -0.40 -30.04 13.62
C ILE A 125 -0.94 -31.46 13.38
N GLY A 126 -0.16 -32.22 12.63
CA GLY A 126 -0.22 -33.68 12.56
C GLY A 126 1.13 -34.21 12.95
#